data_AF-A0A075GQU6-F1
#
_entry.id   AF-A0A075GQU6-F1
#
_cell.length_a   1.000
_cell.length_b   1.000
_cell.length_c   1.000
_cell.angle_alpha   90.00
_cell.angle_beta   90.00
_cell.angle_gamma   90.00
#
_symmetry.space_group_name_H-M   'P 1'
#
loop_
_entity.id
_entity.type
_entity.pdbx_description
1 polymer ?
#
loop_
_entity_poly.entity_id
_entity_poly.type
_entity_poly.pdbx_seq_one_letter_code
_entity_poly.pdbx_strand_id
1 'polypeptide(L)'
;MAAAISREIDLNGAAFALQHGVDAVLLPPEKGSQSLWAAARDLATPTSSGDTEPPSSELSTATVTSVEPGGVGERVCVDLIERLSSGEGMAIGSSSGSLCLVHGETLPSEFVPSRPFRVNAGAVHAYALMADGSTKYLSELQSGDEVAVVSQDGSQRMAVIGRLKVERRPFMAVRFQSGSTEGQIMAQQAETVRLVSSRGEPVSVTELRVGDEILVLLESSMRHIGQAVPGEVSER
;
A
#
# COMPACT_ATOMS: atom_id res chain seq x y z
N MET A 1 -25.67 25.85 12.20
CA MET A 1 -24.95 25.41 13.41
C MET A 1 -23.45 25.43 13.12
N ALA A 2 -22.63 25.97 14.02
CA ALA A 2 -21.17 26.02 13.85
C ALA A 2 -20.46 25.18 14.92
N ALA A 3 -19.38 24.49 14.55
CA ALA A 3 -18.55 23.71 15.46
C ALA A 3 -17.32 24.52 15.87
N ALA A 4 -17.17 24.82 17.16
CA ALA A 4 -16.00 25.52 17.67
C ALA A 4 -14.87 24.53 18.00
N ILE A 5 -13.66 24.79 17.51
CA ILE A 5 -12.47 23.98 17.77
C ILE A 5 -11.31 24.85 18.22
N SER A 6 -10.46 24.31 19.09
CA SER A 6 -9.28 25.01 19.63
C SER A 6 -8.00 24.19 19.48
N ARG A 7 -8.09 22.99 18.91
CA ARG A 7 -6.95 22.09 18.71
C ARG A 7 -6.97 21.55 17.29
N GLU A 8 -5.78 21.36 16.75
CA GLU A 8 -5.58 20.89 15.38
C GLU A 8 -6.13 19.48 15.16
N ILE A 9 -6.02 18.60 16.17
CA ILE A 9 -6.55 17.23 16.10
C ILE A 9 -8.07 17.16 15.91
N ASP A 10 -8.81 18.22 16.28
CA ASP A 10 -10.26 18.26 16.15
C ASP A 10 -10.70 18.72 14.75
N LEU A 11 -9.78 19.24 13.91
CA LEU A 11 -10.09 19.79 12.59
C LEU A 11 -10.68 18.76 11.64
N ASN A 12 -10.07 17.58 11.51
CA ASN A 12 -10.55 16.55 10.56
C ASN A 12 -11.96 16.09 10.90
N GLY A 13 -12.26 15.91 12.19
CA GLY A 13 -13.61 15.56 12.64
C GLY A 13 -14.62 16.69 12.38
N ALA A 14 -14.23 17.94 12.62
CA ALA A 14 -15.07 19.11 12.35
C ALA A 14 -15.31 19.32 10.85
N ALA A 15 -14.28 19.13 10.01
CA ALA A 15 -14.36 19.20 8.56
C ALA A 15 -15.29 18.11 7.99
N PHE A 16 -15.19 16.88 8.49
CA PHE A 16 -16.12 15.81 8.12
C PHE A 16 -17.58 16.14 8.48
N ALA A 17 -17.79 16.77 9.63
CA ALA A 17 -19.13 17.21 10.06
C ALA A 17 -19.73 18.31 9.17
N LEU A 18 -18.90 19.13 8.49
CA LEU A 18 -19.39 20.10 7.50
C LEU A 18 -20.15 19.44 6.34
N GLN A 19 -19.74 18.24 5.95
CA GLN A 19 -20.39 17.49 4.87
C GLN A 19 -21.76 16.91 5.28
N HIS A 20 -22.06 16.85 6.58
CA HIS A 20 -23.20 16.13 7.14
C HIS A 20 -24.17 17.01 7.94
N GLY A 21 -23.98 18.35 7.94
CA GLY A 21 -24.97 19.29 8.49
C GLY A 21 -24.43 20.41 9.40
N VAL A 22 -23.12 20.54 9.58
CA VAL A 22 -22.52 21.75 10.20
C VAL A 22 -22.28 22.79 9.10
N ASP A 23 -22.66 24.04 9.35
CA ASP A 23 -22.53 25.11 8.33
C ASP A 23 -21.14 25.78 8.34
N ALA A 24 -20.43 25.72 9.46
CA ALA A 24 -19.12 26.35 9.61
C ALA A 24 -18.30 25.77 10.77
N VAL A 25 -16.97 25.87 10.66
CA VAL A 25 -16.02 25.62 11.77
C VAL A 25 -15.53 26.96 12.31
N LEU A 26 -15.63 27.17 13.61
CA LEU A 26 -15.16 28.37 14.31
C LEU A 26 -13.78 28.11 14.93
N LEU A 27 -12.78 28.88 14.49
CA LEU A 27 -11.40 28.84 15.00
C LEU A 27 -11.13 30.01 15.97
N PRO A 28 -10.21 29.87 16.94
CA PRO A 28 -9.71 30.98 17.74
C PRO A 28 -9.03 32.05 16.86
N PRO A 29 -8.79 33.27 17.37
CA PRO A 29 -8.05 34.30 16.64
C PRO A 29 -6.70 33.77 16.13
N GLU A 30 -6.34 34.09 14.88
CA GLU A 30 -5.12 33.57 14.24
C GLU A 30 -3.83 33.93 15.00
N LYS A 31 -3.84 35.09 15.66
CA LYS A 31 -2.76 35.49 16.56
C LYS A 31 -2.68 34.54 17.76
N GLY A 32 -1.68 33.66 17.75
CA GLY A 32 -1.47 32.64 18.79
C GLY A 32 -2.05 31.26 18.44
N SER A 33 -2.56 31.07 17.22
CA SER A 33 -3.07 29.79 16.72
C SER A 33 -2.73 29.60 15.23
N GLN A 34 -1.53 30.04 14.82
CA GLN A 34 -1.12 30.05 13.41
C GLN A 34 -1.10 28.65 12.79
N SER A 35 -0.68 27.62 13.53
CA SER A 35 -0.67 26.23 13.02
C SER A 35 -2.08 25.71 12.74
N LEU A 36 -3.02 25.97 13.65
CA LEU A 36 -4.42 25.60 13.49
C LEU A 36 -5.05 26.27 12.26
N TRP A 37 -4.73 27.54 12.01
CA TRP A 37 -5.18 28.26 10.82
C TRP A 37 -4.51 27.77 9.54
N ALA A 38 -3.23 27.37 9.59
CA ALA A 38 -2.57 26.73 8.45
C ALA A 38 -3.26 25.40 8.09
N ALA A 39 -3.41 24.50 9.07
CA ALA A 39 -4.08 23.22 8.87
C ALA A 39 -5.53 23.36 8.41
N ALA A 40 -6.28 24.34 8.95
CA ALA A 40 -7.64 24.62 8.51
C ALA A 40 -7.70 25.14 7.06
N ARG A 41 -6.73 25.94 6.64
CA ARG A 41 -6.63 26.41 5.25
C ARG A 41 -6.31 25.25 4.31
N ASP A 42 -5.39 24.37 4.70
CA ASP A 42 -5.03 23.20 3.90
C ASP A 42 -6.23 22.26 3.70
N LEU A 43 -7.06 22.11 4.75
CA LEU A 43 -8.34 21.37 4.69
C LEU A 43 -9.44 22.07 3.87
N ALA A 44 -9.48 23.40 3.89
CA ALA A 44 -10.52 24.21 3.25
C ALA A 44 -10.21 24.56 1.80
N THR A 45 -8.93 24.56 1.41
CA THR A 45 -8.58 24.44 0.00
C THR A 45 -9.21 23.16 -0.49
N PRO A 46 -10.08 23.21 -1.53
CA PRO A 46 -10.41 22.00 -2.23
C PRO A 46 -9.07 21.47 -2.75
N THR A 47 -8.52 20.49 -2.03
CA THR A 47 -8.00 19.34 -2.72
C THR A 47 -9.18 18.93 -3.60
N SER A 48 -9.16 19.38 -4.86
CA SER A 48 -9.40 18.43 -5.94
C SER A 48 -8.78 17.16 -5.41
N SER A 49 -9.61 16.20 -4.99
CA SER A 49 -9.20 14.85 -4.56
C SER A 49 -7.87 14.60 -5.21
N GLY A 50 -6.78 14.65 -4.44
CA GLY A 50 -5.45 14.99 -4.94
C GLY A 50 -5.06 14.10 -6.11
N ASP A 51 -5.50 14.47 -7.31
CA ASP A 51 -5.03 14.05 -8.61
C ASP A 51 -3.73 14.84 -8.85
N THR A 52 -2.88 14.95 -7.83
CA THR A 52 -1.52 14.50 -8.10
C THR A 52 -1.76 13.05 -8.47
N GLU A 53 -1.97 12.76 -9.77
CA GLU A 53 -1.89 11.38 -10.24
C GLU A 53 -0.61 10.87 -9.59
N PRO A 54 -0.70 9.95 -8.60
CA PRO A 54 0.50 9.33 -8.10
C PRO A 54 1.15 8.77 -9.36
N PRO A 55 2.47 9.04 -9.58
CA PRO A 55 3.10 8.84 -10.86
C PRO A 55 2.63 7.51 -11.42
N SER A 56 1.87 7.54 -12.53
CA SER A 56 1.18 6.38 -13.06
C SER A 56 2.23 5.30 -13.27
N SER A 57 2.25 4.37 -12.32
CA SER A 57 3.24 3.32 -12.30
C SER A 57 2.56 2.20 -13.04
N GLU A 58 2.89 2.09 -14.32
CA GLU A 58 2.27 1.10 -15.19
C GLU A 58 2.48 -0.30 -14.60
N LEU A 59 1.38 -0.94 -14.21
CA LEU A 59 1.42 -2.34 -13.81
C LEU A 59 1.91 -3.16 -15.01
N SER A 60 2.98 -3.89 -14.79
CA SER A 60 3.53 -4.84 -15.74
C SER A 60 3.10 -6.25 -15.37
N THR A 61 3.21 -7.16 -16.34
CA THR A 61 3.05 -8.59 -16.07
C THR A 61 4.41 -9.26 -15.92
N ALA A 62 4.56 -10.11 -14.90
CA ALA A 62 5.71 -10.96 -14.72
C ALA A 62 5.30 -12.43 -14.68
N THR A 63 6.14 -13.30 -15.20
CA THR A 63 5.96 -14.75 -15.16
C THR A 63 6.66 -15.32 -13.94
N VAL A 64 5.98 -16.15 -13.16
CA VAL A 64 6.54 -16.89 -12.04
C VAL A 64 7.56 -17.90 -12.56
N THR A 65 8.80 -17.82 -12.07
CA THR A 65 9.93 -18.66 -12.48
C THR A 65 10.29 -19.72 -11.45
N SER A 66 9.99 -19.49 -10.17
CA SER A 66 10.20 -20.47 -9.09
C SER A 66 9.22 -20.23 -7.93
N VAL A 67 8.78 -21.34 -7.32
CA VAL A 67 7.96 -21.37 -6.11
C VAL A 67 8.57 -22.41 -5.16
N GLU A 68 9.16 -21.95 -4.07
CA GLU A 68 9.96 -22.78 -3.15
C GLU A 68 9.57 -22.55 -1.68
N PRO A 69 9.77 -23.53 -0.78
CA PRO A 69 9.65 -23.29 0.66
C PRO A 69 10.61 -22.19 1.13
N GLY A 70 10.10 -21.20 1.87
CA GLY A 70 10.83 -20.02 2.34
C GLY A 70 11.26 -20.06 3.82
N GLY A 71 11.07 -21.19 4.50
CA GLY A 71 11.36 -21.34 5.93
C GLY A 71 10.32 -20.67 6.85
N VAL A 72 10.69 -20.42 8.11
CA VAL A 72 9.82 -19.78 9.12
C VAL A 72 10.38 -18.43 9.54
N GLY A 73 9.68 -17.36 9.20
CA GLY A 73 10.10 -15.97 9.44
C GLY A 73 9.00 -15.14 10.10
N GLU A 74 9.26 -13.84 10.25
CA GLU A 74 8.29 -12.87 10.75
C GLU A 74 7.51 -12.26 9.58
N ARG A 75 6.18 -12.33 9.65
CA ARG A 75 5.26 -11.79 8.66
C ARG A 75 4.55 -10.57 9.22
N VAL A 76 4.47 -9.51 8.41
CA VAL A 76 3.68 -8.31 8.69
C VAL A 76 2.31 -8.44 8.01
N CYS A 77 1.22 -8.23 8.75
CA CYS A 77 -0.07 -7.82 8.18
C CYS A 77 -0.24 -6.32 8.39
N VAL A 78 -0.75 -5.65 7.36
CA VAL A 78 -1.12 -4.24 7.40
C VAL A 78 -2.64 -4.15 7.50
N ASP A 79 -3.15 -3.55 8.58
CA ASP A 79 -4.56 -3.17 8.71
C ASP A 79 -4.70 -1.67 8.46
N LEU A 80 -5.47 -1.31 7.44
CA LEU A 80 -5.80 0.06 7.08
C LEU A 80 -7.00 0.55 7.89
N ILE A 81 -7.15 1.87 7.99
CA ILE A 81 -8.33 2.49 8.63
C ILE A 81 -9.56 2.55 7.72
N GLU A 82 -9.44 2.06 6.50
CA GLU A 82 -10.48 2.05 5.47
C GLU A 82 -10.56 0.70 4.77
N ARG A 83 -11.61 0.53 3.96
CA ARG A 83 -11.85 -0.74 3.26
C ARG A 83 -11.17 -0.78 1.90
N LEU A 84 -10.72 -1.98 1.55
CA LEU A 84 -10.24 -2.38 0.24
C LEU A 84 -11.39 -2.99 -0.57
N SER A 85 -11.42 -2.66 -1.85
CA SER A 85 -12.28 -3.26 -2.86
C SER A 85 -11.65 -4.55 -3.41
N SER A 86 -12.44 -5.35 -4.13
CA SER A 86 -11.87 -6.48 -4.88
C SER A 86 -10.89 -5.96 -5.94
N GLY A 87 -9.77 -6.65 -6.15
CA GLY A 87 -8.67 -6.17 -7.01
C GLY A 87 -7.73 -5.15 -6.36
N GLU A 88 -8.08 -4.55 -5.21
CA GLU A 88 -7.18 -3.64 -4.48
C GLU A 88 -6.22 -4.37 -3.54
N GLY A 89 -5.05 -3.79 -3.35
CA GLY A 89 -3.99 -4.34 -2.51
C GLY A 89 -2.85 -3.35 -2.27
N MET A 90 -1.69 -3.88 -1.91
CA MET A 90 -0.45 -3.12 -1.76
C MET A 90 0.64 -3.70 -2.68
N ALA A 91 1.46 -2.83 -3.26
CA ALA A 91 2.63 -3.24 -4.02
C ALA A 91 3.79 -3.54 -3.06
N ILE A 92 4.23 -4.81 -3.02
CA ILE A 92 5.21 -5.33 -2.05
C ILE A 92 6.20 -6.26 -2.74
N GLY A 93 7.50 -6.14 -2.44
CA GLY A 93 8.53 -7.01 -3.00
C GLY A 93 9.79 -7.06 -2.14
N SER A 94 10.65 -8.05 -2.35
CA SER A 94 11.96 -8.13 -1.67
C SER A 94 12.96 -7.10 -2.18
N SER A 95 12.68 -6.45 -3.31
CA SER A 95 13.46 -5.32 -3.84
C SER A 95 12.56 -4.12 -4.08
N SER A 96 13.06 -2.91 -3.83
CA SER A 96 12.29 -1.67 -4.03
C SER A 96 11.86 -1.47 -5.49
N GLY A 97 12.64 -1.99 -6.44
CA GLY A 97 12.40 -1.83 -7.87
C GLY A 97 11.51 -2.91 -8.50
N SER A 98 11.04 -3.89 -7.74
CA SER A 98 10.23 -5.01 -8.25
C SER A 98 9.23 -5.48 -7.20
N LEU A 99 8.03 -4.91 -7.24
CA LEU A 99 6.98 -5.11 -6.25
C LEU A 99 5.82 -5.91 -6.86
N CYS A 100 5.35 -6.97 -6.20
CA CYS A 100 4.13 -7.68 -6.58
C CYS A 100 2.89 -6.97 -6.02
N LEU A 101 1.78 -7.01 -6.76
CA LEU A 101 0.49 -6.59 -6.21
C LEU A 101 -0.06 -7.67 -5.28
N VAL A 102 0.04 -7.45 -3.96
CA VAL A 102 -0.50 -8.32 -2.92
C VAL A 102 -1.94 -7.88 -2.61
N HIS A 103 -2.89 -8.75 -2.92
CA HIS A 103 -4.31 -8.47 -2.81
C HIS A 103 -4.78 -8.35 -1.35
N GLY A 104 -5.74 -7.47 -1.09
CA GLY A 104 -6.40 -7.36 0.21
C GLY A 104 -7.21 -8.61 0.58
N GLU A 105 -7.40 -8.87 1.87
CA GLU A 105 -8.22 -9.97 2.39
C GLU A 105 -9.73 -9.67 2.22
N THR A 106 -10.16 -9.35 1.00
CA THR A 106 -11.54 -8.98 0.65
C THR A 106 -12.40 -10.18 0.27
N LEU A 107 -11.78 -11.25 -0.20
CA LEU A 107 -12.44 -12.52 -0.51
C LEU A 107 -12.50 -13.42 0.73
N PRO A 108 -13.66 -14.04 1.04
CA PRO A 108 -13.76 -15.02 2.11
C PRO A 108 -12.91 -16.25 1.78
N SER A 109 -12.46 -16.95 2.82
CA SER A 109 -11.89 -18.30 2.68
C SER A 109 -12.81 -19.33 3.34
N GLU A 110 -12.59 -20.62 3.10
CA GLU A 110 -13.40 -21.68 3.71
C GLU A 110 -13.35 -21.65 5.24
N PHE A 111 -12.23 -21.16 5.80
CA PHE A 111 -11.93 -21.23 7.22
C PHE A 111 -12.00 -19.87 7.93
N VAL A 112 -11.94 -18.76 7.20
CA VAL A 112 -11.78 -17.43 7.79
C VAL A 112 -12.65 -16.39 7.05
N PRO A 113 -13.45 -15.58 7.78
CA PRO A 113 -14.18 -14.47 7.17
C PRO A 113 -13.22 -13.41 6.65
N SER A 114 -13.60 -12.72 5.57
CA SER A 114 -12.79 -11.66 4.99
C SER A 114 -12.61 -10.48 5.95
N ARG A 115 -11.44 -9.84 5.85
CA ARG A 115 -11.10 -8.60 6.54
C ARG A 115 -10.73 -7.60 5.46
N PRO A 116 -11.73 -6.94 4.84
CA PRO A 116 -11.52 -6.08 3.68
C PRO A 116 -10.89 -4.74 4.06
N PHE A 117 -9.97 -4.72 5.01
CA PHE A 117 -9.12 -3.62 5.44
C PHE A 117 -7.68 -4.12 5.68
N ARG A 118 -7.42 -5.43 5.46
CA ARG A 118 -6.17 -6.11 5.76
C ARG A 118 -5.46 -6.50 4.47
N VAL A 119 -4.15 -6.32 4.43
CA VAL A 119 -3.25 -6.96 3.48
C VAL A 119 -2.30 -7.89 4.24
N ASN A 120 -2.22 -9.15 3.81
CA ASN A 120 -1.23 -10.12 4.32
C ASN A 120 0.11 -9.89 3.62
N ALA A 121 0.76 -8.78 3.97
CA ALA A 121 1.81 -8.11 3.20
C ALA A 121 3.00 -8.99 2.81
N GLY A 122 3.79 -9.47 3.78
CA GLY A 122 5.02 -10.21 3.47
C GLY A 122 5.97 -10.33 4.65
N ALA A 123 7.21 -10.73 4.37
CA ALA A 123 8.28 -10.80 5.35
C ALA A 123 8.77 -9.40 5.76
N VAL A 124 9.28 -9.26 6.98
CA VAL A 124 9.71 -7.96 7.55
C VAL A 124 10.71 -7.17 6.70
N HIS A 125 11.54 -7.83 5.89
CA HIS A 125 12.52 -7.17 5.00
C HIS A 125 11.95 -6.73 3.65
N ALA A 126 10.70 -7.07 3.32
CA ALA A 126 10.12 -6.64 2.05
C ALA A 126 9.86 -5.13 2.08
N TYR A 127 9.90 -4.51 0.90
CA TYR A 127 9.50 -3.13 0.68
C TYR A 127 8.01 -3.04 0.39
N ALA A 128 7.37 -1.97 0.84
CA ALA A 128 6.04 -1.55 0.42
C ALA A 128 6.10 -0.20 -0.28
N LEU A 129 5.25 0.00 -1.29
CA LEU A 129 5.03 1.30 -1.92
C LEU A 129 4.27 2.25 -0.97
N MET A 130 4.86 3.40 -0.71
CA MET A 130 4.29 4.47 0.10
C MET A 130 3.40 5.38 -0.75
N ALA A 131 2.50 6.14 -0.12
CA ALA A 131 1.56 7.02 -0.84
C ALA A 131 2.27 8.14 -1.62
N ASP A 132 3.47 8.54 -1.19
CA ASP A 132 4.31 9.55 -1.86
C ASP A 132 5.14 8.99 -3.02
N GLY A 133 4.99 7.70 -3.35
CA GLY A 133 5.73 7.01 -4.40
C GLY A 133 7.11 6.49 -3.97
N SER A 134 7.55 6.74 -2.74
CA SER A 134 8.75 6.10 -2.18
C SER A 134 8.49 4.64 -1.79
N THR A 135 9.54 3.92 -1.41
CA THR A 135 9.42 2.58 -0.82
C THR A 135 9.98 2.56 0.59
N LYS A 136 9.40 1.74 1.46
CA LYS A 136 9.81 1.59 2.85
C LYS A 136 9.76 0.12 3.28
N TYR A 137 10.68 -0.31 4.13
CA TYR A 137 10.66 -1.67 4.65
C TYR A 137 9.40 -1.92 5.49
N LEU A 138 8.81 -3.12 5.36
CA LEU A 138 7.65 -3.55 6.17
C LEU A 138 7.96 -3.50 7.67
N SER A 139 9.21 -3.74 8.08
CA SER A 139 9.66 -3.61 9.48
C SER A 139 9.68 -2.17 10.00
N GLU A 140 9.74 -1.18 9.12
CA GLU A 140 9.84 0.24 9.47
C GLU A 140 8.49 0.95 9.41
N LEU A 141 7.46 0.30 8.87
CA LEU A 141 6.10 0.82 8.86
C LEU A 141 5.61 1.07 10.29
N GLN A 142 4.83 2.12 10.45
CA GLN A 142 4.18 2.49 11.70
C GLN A 142 2.70 2.77 11.50
N SER A 143 1.92 2.69 12.58
CA SER A 143 0.54 3.20 12.54
C SER A 143 0.57 4.70 12.29
N GLY A 144 -0.29 5.17 11.38
CA GLY A 144 -0.30 6.55 10.91
C GLY A 144 0.50 6.77 9.61
N ASP A 145 1.34 5.81 9.19
CA ASP A 145 1.98 5.90 7.88
C ASP A 145 0.94 5.83 6.75
N GLU A 146 1.21 6.58 5.68
CA GLU A 146 0.40 6.63 4.46
C GLU A 146 1.00 5.72 3.38
N VAL A 147 0.23 4.71 2.95
CA VAL A 147 0.66 3.74 1.94
C VAL A 147 -0.17 3.85 0.67
N ALA A 148 0.42 3.42 -0.45
CA ALA A 148 -0.31 3.32 -1.71
C ALA A 148 -1.17 2.05 -1.72
N VAL A 149 -2.48 2.21 -1.84
CA VAL A 149 -3.40 1.15 -2.24
C VAL A 149 -3.44 1.15 -3.76
N VAL A 150 -3.10 0.02 -4.36
CA VAL A 150 -3.01 -0.16 -5.81
C VAL A 150 -4.15 -1.07 -6.26
N SER A 151 -4.87 -0.66 -7.29
CA SER A 151 -5.90 -1.45 -7.96
C SER A 151 -5.31 -2.24 -9.13
N GLN A 152 -5.97 -3.31 -9.53
CA GLN A 152 -5.59 -4.15 -10.67
C GLN A 152 -5.49 -3.40 -12.02
N ASP A 153 -6.12 -2.22 -12.14
CA ASP A 153 -6.04 -1.34 -13.32
C ASP A 153 -4.86 -0.35 -13.28
N GLY A 154 -4.06 -0.40 -12.21
CA GLY A 154 -2.91 0.47 -12.01
C GLY A 154 -3.25 1.80 -11.33
N SER A 155 -4.53 2.09 -11.10
CA SER A 155 -4.91 3.26 -10.29
C SER A 155 -4.43 3.09 -8.86
N GLN A 156 -4.04 4.21 -8.25
CA GLN A 156 -3.55 4.23 -6.88
C GLN A 156 -4.26 5.29 -6.07
N ARG A 157 -4.41 5.03 -4.78
CA ARG A 157 -4.92 5.98 -3.79
C ARG A 157 -4.16 5.83 -2.49
N MET A 158 -4.14 6.89 -1.69
CA MET A 158 -3.56 6.83 -0.35
C MET A 158 -4.51 6.10 0.61
N ALA A 159 -3.94 5.33 1.54
CA ALA A 159 -4.61 4.85 2.74
C ALA A 159 -3.70 4.91 3.97
N VAL A 160 -4.29 5.15 5.14
CA VAL A 160 -3.54 5.23 6.41
C VAL A 160 -3.52 3.87 7.12
N ILE A 161 -2.34 3.49 7.62
CA ILE A 161 -2.17 2.28 8.44
C ILE A 161 -2.78 2.50 9.84
N GLY A 162 -3.78 1.71 10.18
CA GLY A 162 -4.37 1.66 11.52
C GLY A 162 -3.61 0.74 12.48
N ARG A 163 -3.17 -0.44 12.01
CA ARG A 163 -2.44 -1.42 12.84
C ARG A 163 -1.52 -2.29 12.01
N LEU A 164 -0.36 -2.63 12.59
CA LEU A 164 0.54 -3.65 12.06
C LEU A 164 0.52 -4.87 12.97
N LYS A 165 0.42 -6.07 12.38
CA LYS A 165 0.48 -7.33 13.12
C LYS A 165 1.65 -8.18 12.63
N VAL A 166 2.67 -8.31 13.48
CA VAL A 166 3.85 -9.14 13.24
C VAL A 166 3.69 -10.49 13.93
N GLU A 167 3.86 -11.59 13.19
CA GLU A 167 3.85 -12.93 13.78
C GLU A 167 4.69 -13.92 12.96
N ARG A 168 5.21 -14.96 13.62
CA ARG A 168 6.02 -15.98 12.94
C ARG A 168 5.16 -16.96 12.16
N ARG A 169 5.49 -17.18 10.89
CA ARG A 169 4.73 -18.05 9.97
C ARG A 169 5.67 -18.78 9.00
N PRO A 170 5.26 -19.95 8.47
CA PRO A 170 5.92 -20.55 7.32
C PRO A 170 5.73 -19.67 6.08
N PHE A 171 6.77 -19.59 5.25
CA PHE A 171 6.82 -18.81 4.03
C PHE A 171 7.00 -19.67 2.79
N MET A 172 6.62 -19.10 1.65
CA MET A 172 7.02 -19.52 0.31
C MET A 172 7.82 -18.37 -0.32
N ALA A 173 8.93 -18.72 -0.98
CA ALA A 173 9.67 -17.82 -1.85
C ALA A 173 9.08 -17.94 -3.26
N VAL A 174 8.56 -16.82 -3.79
CA VAL A 174 8.06 -16.74 -5.16
C VAL A 174 8.99 -15.83 -5.94
N ARG A 175 9.63 -16.36 -6.98
CA ARG A 175 10.48 -15.59 -7.90
C ARG A 175 9.76 -15.42 -9.24
N PHE A 176 9.96 -14.27 -9.85
CA PHE A 176 9.29 -13.90 -11.09
C PHE A 176 10.22 -13.09 -12.00
N GLN A 177 9.87 -13.03 -13.27
CA GLN A 177 10.63 -12.30 -14.28
C GLN A 177 9.70 -11.55 -15.23
N SER A 178 10.06 -10.32 -15.57
CA SER A 178 9.43 -9.53 -16.62
C SER A 178 10.50 -8.91 -17.51
N GLY A 179 10.59 -9.38 -18.76
CA GLY A 179 11.72 -9.04 -19.63
C GLY A 179 13.06 -9.45 -19.01
N SER A 180 13.96 -8.47 -18.82
CA SER A 180 15.26 -8.69 -18.16
C SER A 180 15.23 -8.48 -16.65
N THR A 181 14.11 -8.04 -16.09
CA THR A 181 13.99 -7.72 -14.66
C THR A 181 13.52 -8.95 -13.90
N GLU A 182 14.29 -9.34 -12.89
CA GLU A 182 13.96 -10.41 -11.96
C GLU A 182 13.53 -9.82 -10.62
N GLY A 183 12.61 -10.49 -9.94
CA GLY A 183 12.16 -10.08 -8.62
C GLY A 183 11.72 -11.27 -7.77
N GLN A 184 11.49 -11.00 -6.49
CA GLN A 184 11.08 -11.99 -5.51
C GLN A 184 10.13 -11.39 -4.48
N ILE A 185 9.22 -12.21 -3.97
CA ILE A 185 8.47 -11.93 -2.75
C ILE A 185 8.54 -13.14 -1.80
N MET A 186 8.70 -12.86 -0.50
CA MET A 186 8.53 -13.85 0.56
C MET A 186 7.11 -13.72 1.13
N ALA A 187 6.23 -14.63 0.73
CA ALA A 187 4.82 -14.62 1.12
C ALA A 187 4.53 -15.72 2.16
N GLN A 188 3.65 -15.46 3.14
CA GLN A 188 3.23 -16.51 4.07
C GLN A 188 2.58 -17.66 3.28
N GLN A 189 2.88 -18.90 3.64
CA GLN A 189 2.22 -20.09 3.10
C GLN A 189 0.79 -20.20 3.66
N ALA A 190 -0.17 -19.52 3.06
CA ALA A 190 -1.60 -19.61 3.40
C ALA A 190 -2.50 -19.16 2.24
N GLU A 191 -3.68 -19.75 2.14
CA GLU A 191 -4.69 -19.45 1.11
C GLU A 191 -5.21 -18.00 1.11
N THR A 192 -5.07 -17.31 2.25
CA THR A 192 -5.50 -15.92 2.43
C THR A 192 -4.46 -14.91 1.94
N VAL A 193 -3.28 -15.38 1.53
CA VAL A 193 -2.24 -14.57 0.92
C VAL A 193 -2.36 -14.74 -0.58
N ARG A 194 -2.74 -13.66 -1.27
CA ARG A 194 -3.04 -13.70 -2.70
C ARG A 194 -2.24 -12.63 -3.43
N LEU A 195 -1.69 -13.00 -4.58
CA LEU A 195 -1.18 -12.05 -5.56
C LEU A 195 -2.28 -11.78 -6.60
N VAL A 196 -2.18 -10.70 -7.35
CA VAL A 196 -3.10 -10.42 -8.45
C VAL A 196 -2.51 -10.96 -9.76
N SER A 197 -3.26 -11.77 -10.49
CA SER A 197 -2.86 -12.32 -11.80
C SER A 197 -2.90 -11.27 -12.91
N SER A 198 -2.29 -11.56 -14.07
CA SER A 198 -2.39 -10.70 -15.27
C SER A 198 -3.84 -10.41 -15.74
N ARG A 199 -4.82 -11.19 -15.26
CA ARG A 199 -6.25 -11.00 -15.53
C ARG A 199 -6.97 -10.14 -14.48
N GLY A 200 -6.27 -9.65 -13.47
CA GLY A 200 -6.86 -8.93 -12.32
C GLY A 200 -7.46 -9.85 -11.25
N GLU A 201 -7.37 -11.17 -11.42
CA GLU A 201 -7.96 -12.12 -10.47
C GLU A 201 -6.98 -12.42 -9.32
N PRO A 202 -7.44 -12.42 -8.04
CA PRO A 202 -6.62 -12.84 -6.91
C PRO A 202 -6.28 -14.34 -6.97
N VAL A 203 -4.99 -14.68 -6.91
CA VAL A 203 -4.48 -16.06 -6.93
C VAL A 203 -3.76 -16.35 -5.62
N SER A 204 -4.12 -17.45 -4.97
CA SER A 204 -3.46 -17.89 -3.74
C SER A 204 -2.00 -18.25 -3.99
N VAL A 205 -1.11 -17.78 -3.12
CA VAL A 205 0.33 -18.14 -3.19
C VAL A 205 0.57 -19.64 -3.00
N THR A 206 -0.34 -20.36 -2.35
CA THR A 206 -0.26 -21.82 -2.20
C THR A 206 -0.63 -22.58 -3.47
N GLU A 207 -1.29 -21.92 -4.42
CA GLU A 207 -1.72 -22.50 -5.69
C GLU A 207 -0.85 -22.06 -6.87
N LEU A 208 0.01 -21.06 -6.67
CA LEU A 208 0.94 -20.55 -7.69
C LEU A 208 1.88 -21.64 -8.20
N ARG A 209 2.13 -21.59 -9.51
CA ARG A 209 3.01 -22.50 -10.25
C ARG A 209 3.94 -21.71 -11.16
N VAL A 210 5.04 -22.35 -11.53
CA VAL A 210 5.92 -21.83 -12.58
C VAL A 210 5.12 -21.67 -13.88
N GLY A 211 5.25 -20.51 -14.51
CA GLY A 211 4.50 -20.13 -15.70
C GLY A 211 3.25 -19.29 -15.43
N ASP A 212 2.77 -19.19 -14.20
CA ASP A 212 1.67 -18.28 -13.86
C ASP A 212 2.10 -16.82 -14.04
N GLU A 213 1.17 -15.97 -14.45
CA GLU A 213 1.40 -14.55 -14.69
C GLU A 213 0.78 -13.69 -13.58
N ILE A 214 1.57 -12.77 -13.03
CA ILE A 214 1.20 -11.88 -11.92
C ILE A 214 1.45 -10.42 -12.27
N LEU A 215 0.67 -9.53 -11.66
CA LEU A 215 0.86 -8.08 -11.77
C LEU A 215 1.97 -7.61 -10.83
N VAL A 216 2.86 -6.80 -11.40
CA VAL A 216 4.02 -6.23 -10.70
C VAL A 216 4.16 -4.74 -11.03
N LEU A 217 4.68 -4.00 -10.06
CA LEU A 217 5.23 -2.67 -10.26
C LEU A 217 6.73 -2.81 -10.47
N LEU A 218 7.23 -2.33 -11.60
CA LEU A 218 8.65 -2.31 -11.89
C LEU A 218 9.13 -0.87 -11.90
N GLU A 219 10.20 -0.58 -11.19
CA GLU A 219 10.86 0.71 -11.30
C GLU A 219 11.56 0.77 -12.66
N SER A 220 11.14 1.71 -13.50
CA SER A 220 11.79 1.94 -14.79
C SER A 220 13.16 2.55 -14.51
N SER A 221 14.22 1.74 -14.64
CA SER A 221 15.62 2.17 -14.53
C SER A 221 16.07 3.09 -15.69
N MET A 222 15.17 3.89 -16.26
CA MET A 222 15.41 4.74 -17.42
C MET A 222 14.56 6.03 -17.42
N ARG A 223 14.30 6.64 -16.25
CA ARG A 223 13.96 8.07 -16.22
C ARG A 223 15.23 8.90 -16.48
N HIS A 224 15.55 9.09 -17.75
CA HIS A 224 16.49 10.12 -18.17
C HIS A 224 15.96 11.50 -17.70
N ILE A 225 16.80 12.21 -16.95
CA ILE A 225 16.70 13.62 -16.50
C ILE A 225 15.92 13.83 -15.20
N GLY A 226 16.68 14.04 -14.10
CA GLY A 226 16.20 14.73 -12.90
C GLY A 226 16.46 14.00 -11.58
N GLN A 227 17.74 13.93 -11.16
CA GLN A 227 18.24 13.44 -9.87
C GLN A 227 17.93 11.97 -9.49
N ALA A 228 18.69 11.05 -10.08
CA ALA A 228 19.08 9.80 -9.40
C ALA A 228 20.41 10.05 -8.67
N VAL A 229 20.50 9.69 -7.39
CA VAL A 229 21.79 9.63 -6.69
C VAL A 229 22.53 8.39 -7.22
N PRO A 230 23.75 8.52 -7.77
CA PRO A 230 24.47 7.39 -8.35
C PRO A 230 25.03 6.49 -7.24
N GLY A 231 24.33 5.39 -6.99
CA GLY A 231 24.88 4.19 -6.35
C GLY A 231 24.20 3.00 -6.99
N GLU A 232 24.94 2.18 -7.73
CA GLU A 232 24.44 0.88 -8.22
C GLU A 232 24.23 -0.03 -7.00
N VAL A 233 23.07 0.10 -6.35
CA VAL A 233 22.63 -0.85 -5.32
C VAL A 233 22.01 -2.03 -6.06
N SER A 234 22.70 -3.16 -6.07
CA SER A 234 22.15 -4.44 -6.54
C SER A 234 21.63 -5.21 -5.32
N GLU A 235 20.31 -5.32 -5.23
CA GLU A 235 19.61 -6.18 -4.27
C GLU A 235 19.48 -7.58 -4.89
N ARG A 236 19.70 -8.66 -4.12
CA ARG A 236 19.65 -10.06 -4.57
C ARG A 236 19.04 -10.97 -3.51
#